data_AF-M0PCS3-F1
#
_entry.id   AF-M0PCS3-F1
#
_cell.length_a   1.000
_cell.length_b   1.000
_cell.length_c   1.000
_cell.angle_alpha   90.00
_cell.angle_beta   90.00
_cell.angle_gamma   90.00
#
_symmetry.space_group_name_H-M   'P 1'
#
loop_
_entity.id
_entity.type
_entity.pdbx_description
1 polymer ?
#
loop_
_entity_poly.entity_id
_entity_poly.type
_entity_poly.pdbx_seq_one_letter_code
_entity_poly.pdbx_strand_id
1 'polypeptide(L)'
;MTHELRFLERLRQRITSLLHLPLSVVGLYAERTTPRDQYALTLREPYPLVEARLHRLGFVRNLVSSLKIRGSTPPETTVASWVRYPEGALASDDQLHLALFVGPNDETTDVYAHWEPSWIRHPIRHYRATAVDAAAGVERTRDLFERAGIEYAVVPERERLAVDVDGPEK
;
A
#
# COMPACT_ATOMS: atom_id res chain seq x y z
N MET A 1 1.26 21.63 -7.06
CA MET A 1 1.43 20.49 -6.12
C MET A 1 2.44 19.43 -6.58
N THR A 2 3.24 19.62 -7.64
CA THR A 2 4.19 18.61 -8.15
C THR A 2 5.59 18.66 -7.53
N HIS A 3 5.90 19.69 -6.73
CA HIS A 3 7.23 19.87 -6.12
C HIS A 3 7.38 19.13 -4.78
N GLU A 4 6.30 19.03 -4.00
CA GLU A 4 6.30 18.36 -2.70
C GLU A 4 6.35 16.84 -2.84
N LEU A 5 5.58 16.28 -3.78
CA LEU A 5 5.65 14.85 -4.15
C LEU A 5 7.07 14.47 -4.58
N ARG A 6 7.71 15.28 -5.44
CA ARG A 6 9.11 15.09 -5.84
C ARG A 6 10.11 15.30 -4.70
N PHE A 7 9.80 16.10 -3.70
CA PHE A 7 10.65 16.27 -2.52
C PHE A 7 10.58 15.03 -1.62
N LEU A 8 9.38 14.51 -1.37
CA LEU A 8 9.17 13.28 -0.61
C LEU A 8 9.75 12.06 -1.34
N GLU A 9 9.69 12.00 -2.66
CA GLU A 9 10.35 10.96 -3.48
C GLU A 9 11.88 11.05 -3.44
N ARG A 10 12.45 12.25 -3.41
CA ARG A 10 13.90 12.46 -3.27
C ARG A 10 14.39 12.17 -1.86
N LEU A 11 13.61 12.53 -0.84
CA LEU A 11 13.87 12.16 0.54
C LEU A 11 13.79 10.63 0.71
N ARG A 12 12.81 9.99 0.05
CA ARG A 12 12.71 8.54 -0.10
C ARG A 12 13.99 7.96 -0.69
N GLN A 13 14.45 8.40 -1.86
CA GLN A 13 15.70 7.89 -2.45
C GLN A 13 16.91 7.99 -1.51
N ARG A 14 17.01 9.07 -0.72
CA ARG A 14 18.15 9.34 0.17
C ARG A 14 18.10 8.57 1.49
N ILE A 15 16.91 8.30 2.03
CA ILE A 15 16.73 7.45 3.22
C ILE A 15 16.81 5.96 2.82
N THR A 16 16.24 5.61 1.66
CA THR A 16 16.36 4.29 1.05
C THR A 16 17.83 3.95 0.76
N SER A 17 18.68 4.90 0.33
CA SER A 17 20.11 4.65 0.14
C SER A 17 20.89 4.32 1.43
N LEU A 18 20.43 4.79 2.60
CA LEU A 18 21.06 4.53 3.90
C LEU A 18 20.65 3.16 4.47
N LEU A 19 19.42 2.72 4.19
CA LEU A 19 18.94 1.36 4.50
C LEU A 19 19.36 0.33 3.44
N HIS A 20 19.75 0.79 2.24
CA HIS A 20 20.21 -0.05 1.13
C HIS A 20 21.45 -0.87 1.50
N LEU A 21 22.40 -0.29 2.24
CA LEU A 21 23.68 -0.96 2.50
C LEU A 21 23.54 -2.28 3.30
N PRO A 22 22.78 -2.35 4.41
CA PRO A 22 22.60 -3.63 5.10
C PRO A 22 21.57 -4.56 4.42
N LEU A 23 20.58 -4.03 3.68
CA LEU A 23 19.50 -4.83 3.07
C LEU A 23 19.86 -5.38 1.67
N SER A 24 20.70 -4.71 0.89
CA SER A 24 21.12 -5.21 -0.45
C SER A 24 22.07 -6.39 -0.38
N VAL A 25 22.80 -6.57 0.73
CA VAL A 25 23.73 -7.68 0.96
C VAL A 25 23.02 -9.04 1.03
N VAL A 26 21.70 -9.05 1.29
CA VAL A 26 20.90 -10.27 1.47
C VAL A 26 19.93 -10.51 0.28
N GLY A 27 20.05 -9.77 -0.82
CA GLY A 27 19.19 -9.97 -2.02
C GLY A 27 17.71 -9.59 -1.81
N LEU A 28 17.44 -8.64 -0.92
CA LEU A 28 16.11 -8.33 -0.37
C LEU A 28 15.29 -7.26 -1.12
N TYR A 29 15.70 -6.83 -2.32
CA TYR A 29 14.97 -5.80 -3.09
C TYR A 29 14.41 -6.40 -4.38
N ALA A 30 13.27 -7.10 -4.27
CA ALA A 30 12.54 -7.61 -5.43
C ALA A 30 11.31 -6.73 -5.68
N GLU A 31 11.26 -6.08 -6.84
CA GLU A 31 10.02 -5.55 -7.40
C GLU A 31 9.03 -6.70 -7.51
N ARG A 32 7.84 -6.55 -6.91
CA ARG A 32 6.78 -7.57 -6.98
C ARG A 32 5.51 -6.95 -7.54
N THR A 33 4.90 -7.66 -8.49
CA THR A 33 3.56 -7.34 -8.99
C THR A 33 2.56 -7.56 -7.87
N THR A 34 1.69 -6.58 -7.60
CA THR A 34 0.64 -6.73 -6.58
C THR A 34 -0.45 -7.68 -7.09
N PRO A 35 -0.74 -8.80 -6.40
CA PRO A 35 -1.81 -9.71 -6.78
C PRO A 35 -3.19 -9.02 -6.80
N ARG A 36 -4.04 -9.38 -7.77
CA ARG A 36 -5.33 -8.72 -8.00
C ARG A 36 -6.35 -8.98 -6.89
N ASP A 37 -6.28 -10.15 -6.28
CA ASP A 37 -7.10 -10.60 -5.16
C ASP A 37 -6.89 -9.79 -3.87
N GLN A 38 -5.79 -9.04 -3.79
CA GLN A 38 -5.53 -8.12 -2.67
C GLN A 38 -6.30 -6.81 -2.78
N TYR A 39 -7.00 -6.52 -3.89
CA TYR A 39 -7.77 -5.27 -3.99
C TYR A 39 -8.89 -5.24 -2.94
N ALA A 40 -8.81 -4.28 -2.02
CA ALA A 40 -9.79 -4.12 -0.97
C ALA A 40 -10.88 -3.13 -1.36
N LEU A 41 -10.50 -1.90 -1.72
CA LEU A 41 -11.44 -0.79 -1.95
C LEU A 41 -10.75 0.39 -2.62
N THR A 42 -11.56 1.38 -3.01
CA THR A 42 -11.15 2.69 -3.50
C THR A 42 -11.76 3.76 -2.62
N LEU A 43 -10.92 4.70 -2.15
CA LEU A 43 -11.36 5.93 -1.50
C LEU A 43 -11.44 7.05 -2.53
N ARG A 44 -12.53 7.82 -2.50
CA ARG A 44 -12.67 9.07 -3.27
C ARG A 44 -12.00 10.23 -2.56
N GLU A 45 -10.76 10.00 -2.14
CA GLU A 45 -9.95 10.97 -1.43
C GLU A 45 -8.49 10.92 -1.94
N PRO A 46 -7.83 12.09 -2.02
CA PRO A 46 -6.41 12.16 -2.33
C PRO A 46 -5.57 11.52 -1.21
N TYR A 47 -4.44 10.92 -1.58
CA TYR A 47 -3.56 10.18 -0.68
C TYR A 47 -3.23 10.88 0.66
N PRO A 48 -2.93 12.20 0.73
CA PRO A 48 -2.64 12.86 2.00
C PRO A 48 -3.76 12.77 3.05
N LEU A 49 -5.03 12.79 2.61
CA LEU A 49 -6.17 12.64 3.51
C LEU A 49 -6.30 11.19 3.99
N VAL A 50 -6.08 10.23 3.07
CA VAL A 50 -6.06 8.80 3.38
C VAL A 50 -4.97 8.48 4.39
N GLU A 51 -3.76 9.00 4.21
CA GLU A 51 -2.66 8.88 5.16
C GLU A 51 -3.06 9.36 6.57
N ALA A 52 -3.68 10.54 6.68
CA ALA A 52 -4.13 11.05 7.97
C ALA A 52 -5.19 10.14 8.62
N ARG A 53 -6.08 9.53 7.83
CA ARG A 53 -7.06 8.53 8.32
C ARG A 53 -6.38 7.26 8.80
N LEU A 54 -5.42 6.73 8.04
CA LEU A 54 -4.68 5.52 8.40
C LEU A 54 -3.92 5.69 9.72
N HIS A 55 -3.28 6.84 9.93
CA HIS A 55 -2.67 7.17 11.22
C HIS A 55 -3.68 7.14 12.37
N ARG A 56 -4.88 7.72 12.20
CA ARG A 56 -5.94 7.68 13.22
C ARG A 56 -6.45 6.27 13.50
N LEU A 57 -6.40 5.39 12.51
CA LEU A 57 -6.75 3.97 12.65
C LEU A 57 -5.63 3.12 13.28
N GLY A 58 -4.49 3.73 13.62
CA GLY A 58 -3.35 3.06 14.24
C GLY A 58 -2.43 2.34 13.25
N PHE A 59 -2.50 2.67 11.95
CA PHE A 59 -1.50 2.23 11.01
C PHE A 59 -0.21 3.02 11.17
N VAL A 60 0.91 2.35 10.92
CA VAL A 60 2.24 2.95 10.81
C VAL A 60 2.78 2.71 9.40
N ARG A 61 3.55 3.66 8.88
CA ARG A 61 4.21 3.47 7.57
C ARG A 61 5.20 2.30 7.66
N ASN A 62 5.12 1.38 6.71
CA ASN A 62 6.08 0.29 6.57
C ASN A 62 7.22 0.73 5.63
N LEU A 63 8.32 1.20 6.21
CA LEU A 63 9.48 1.69 5.47
C LEU A 63 10.35 0.58 4.86
N VAL A 64 10.11 -0.69 5.25
CA VAL A 64 10.91 -1.86 4.83
C VAL A 64 10.19 -2.65 3.72
N SER A 65 9.00 -2.23 3.30
CA SER A 65 8.28 -2.90 2.22
C SER A 65 8.98 -2.68 0.88
N SER A 66 9.08 -3.73 0.07
CA SER A 66 9.47 -3.62 -1.33
C SER A 66 8.51 -2.69 -2.08
N LEU A 67 9.05 -1.94 -3.04
CA LEU A 67 8.26 -1.15 -3.97
C LEU A 67 7.33 -2.09 -4.76
N LYS A 68 6.00 -1.90 -4.67
CA LYS A 68 5.08 -2.74 -5.45
C LYS A 68 4.62 -2.00 -6.69
N ILE A 69 4.45 -2.75 -7.77
CA ILE A 69 3.96 -2.23 -9.04
C ILE A 69 2.59 -2.83 -9.29
N ARG A 70 1.66 -2.01 -9.77
CA ARG A 70 0.35 -2.43 -10.25
C ARG A 70 0.37 -2.52 -11.77
N GLY A 71 -0.32 -3.52 -12.31
CA GLY A 71 -0.46 -3.74 -13.76
C GLY A 71 -1.36 -2.72 -14.47
N SER A 72 -1.20 -1.43 -14.21
CA SER A 72 -1.74 -0.35 -15.03
C SER A 72 -0.82 -0.10 -16.23
N THR A 73 -1.29 0.64 -17.22
CA THR A 73 -0.48 1.10 -18.37
C THR A 73 -0.59 2.61 -18.47
N PRO A 74 0.42 3.42 -18.11
CA PRO A 74 1.75 3.00 -17.64
C PRO A 74 1.72 2.35 -16.24
N PRO A 75 2.74 1.54 -15.88
CA PRO A 75 2.81 0.88 -14.58
C PRO A 75 2.83 1.88 -13.43
N GLU A 76 1.88 1.76 -12.52
CA GLU A 76 1.80 2.61 -11.33
C GLU A 76 2.55 1.95 -10.19
N THR A 77 3.34 2.77 -9.51
CA THR A 77 4.11 2.35 -8.36
C THR A 77 3.34 2.67 -7.08
N THR A 78 3.42 1.80 -6.08
CA THR A 78 2.87 2.09 -4.76
C THR A 78 3.43 3.39 -4.21
N VAL A 79 2.53 4.26 -3.76
CA VAL A 79 2.91 5.52 -3.12
C VAL A 79 3.36 5.28 -1.68
N ALA A 80 2.73 4.31 -1.00
CA ALA A 80 3.11 3.91 0.35
C ALA A 80 2.63 2.50 0.71
N SER A 81 3.31 1.89 1.67
CA SER A 81 2.87 0.69 2.37
C SER A 81 2.63 1.02 3.84
N TRP A 82 1.60 0.43 4.42
CA TRP A 82 1.14 0.69 5.78
C TRP A 82 0.90 -0.63 6.49
N VAL A 83 1.19 -0.68 7.78
CA VAL A 83 0.95 -1.87 8.60
C VAL A 83 0.22 -1.50 9.88
N ARG A 84 -0.71 -2.37 10.30
CA ARG A 84 -1.39 -2.29 11.59
C ARG A 84 -1.25 -3.60 12.33
N TYR A 85 -0.89 -3.50 13.61
CA TYR A 85 -0.72 -4.62 14.53
C TYR A 85 -1.88 -4.60 15.53
N PRO A 86 -2.86 -5.52 15.47
CA PRO A 86 -4.06 -5.44 16.30
C PRO A 86 -3.80 -5.45 17.81
N GLU A 87 -2.74 -6.12 18.24
CA GLU A 87 -2.33 -6.26 19.65
C GLU A 87 -1.11 -5.39 19.98
N GLY A 88 -0.70 -4.53 19.05
CA GLY A 88 0.54 -3.75 19.13
C GLY A 88 1.75 -4.47 18.50
N ALA A 89 2.77 -3.69 18.19
CA ALA A 89 3.89 -4.09 17.32
C ALA A 89 4.69 -5.30 17.82
N LEU A 90 4.86 -5.44 19.14
CA LEU A 90 5.66 -6.51 19.75
C LEU A 90 4.84 -7.75 20.11
N ALA A 91 3.51 -7.64 20.20
CA ALA A 91 2.62 -8.73 20.61
C ALA A 91 1.94 -9.43 19.44
N SER A 92 1.62 -8.71 18.35
CA SER A 92 0.86 -9.26 17.24
C SER A 92 1.71 -10.22 16.39
N ASP A 93 1.34 -11.51 16.36
CA ASP A 93 1.98 -12.51 15.50
C ASP A 93 1.75 -12.26 14.01
N ASP A 94 0.69 -11.54 13.67
CA ASP A 94 0.34 -11.15 12.32
C ASP A 94 0.08 -9.64 12.22
N GLN A 95 0.05 -9.13 10.99
CA GLN A 95 -0.16 -7.73 10.68
C GLN A 95 -1.12 -7.57 9.49
N LEU A 96 -1.90 -6.49 9.52
CA LEU A 96 -2.69 -6.04 8.38
C LEU A 96 -1.82 -5.10 7.57
N HIS A 97 -1.48 -5.48 6.35
CA HIS A 97 -0.64 -4.70 5.45
C HIS A 97 -1.51 -4.09 4.36
N LEU A 98 -1.39 -2.77 4.15
CA LEU A 98 -1.98 -2.06 3.03
C LEU A 98 -0.91 -1.55 2.06
N ALA A 99 -1.14 -1.70 0.77
CA ALA A 99 -0.41 -1.02 -0.29
C ALA A 99 -1.36 -0.05 -0.99
N LEU A 100 -0.89 1.20 -1.16
CA LEU A 100 -1.71 2.27 -1.72
C LEU A 100 -1.22 2.69 -3.09
N PHE A 101 -2.17 2.89 -4.00
CA PHE A 101 -1.97 3.44 -5.33
C PHE A 101 -2.83 4.68 -5.48
N VAL A 102 -2.28 5.73 -6.06
CA VAL A 102 -3.06 6.94 -6.38
C VAL A 102 -3.72 6.70 -7.73
N GLY A 103 -5.04 6.88 -7.78
CA GLY A 103 -5.79 6.73 -9.02
C GLY A 103 -5.68 7.97 -9.91
N PRO A 104 -6.42 8.00 -11.03
CA PRO A 104 -6.34 9.10 -12.00
C PRO A 104 -6.55 10.48 -11.36
N ASN A 105 -5.79 11.46 -11.83
CA ASN A 105 -5.87 12.87 -11.42
C ASN A 105 -5.60 13.18 -9.92
N ASP A 106 -4.98 12.25 -9.18
CA ASP A 106 -4.68 12.38 -7.75
C ASP A 106 -5.90 12.49 -6.82
N GLU A 107 -7.12 12.22 -7.31
CA GLU A 107 -8.37 12.40 -6.55
C GLU A 107 -8.83 11.15 -5.80
N THR A 108 -8.28 9.99 -6.16
CA THR A 108 -8.67 8.70 -5.59
C THR A 108 -7.46 7.94 -5.08
N THR A 109 -7.68 7.07 -4.09
CA THR A 109 -6.65 6.18 -3.55
C THR A 109 -7.18 4.77 -3.51
N ASP A 110 -6.54 3.88 -4.26
CA ASP A 110 -6.82 2.45 -4.24
C ASP A 110 -6.03 1.77 -3.12
N VAL A 111 -6.74 0.93 -2.37
CA VAL A 111 -6.22 0.21 -1.23
C VAL A 111 -6.16 -1.28 -1.57
N TYR A 112 -4.96 -1.84 -1.50
CA TYR A 112 -4.72 -3.28 -1.58
C TYR A 112 -4.33 -3.77 -0.20
N ALA A 113 -4.90 -4.88 0.25
CA ALA A 113 -4.73 -5.40 1.59
C ALA A 113 -4.37 -6.89 1.59
N HIS A 114 -3.56 -7.29 2.56
CA HIS A 114 -3.42 -8.68 2.95
C HIS A 114 -3.11 -8.80 4.45
N TRP A 115 -3.48 -9.94 5.01
CA TRP A 115 -3.08 -10.38 6.33
C TRP A 115 -1.84 -11.25 6.20
N GLU A 116 -0.82 -11.01 7.00
CA GLU A 116 0.45 -11.73 6.89
C GLU A 116 1.17 -11.80 8.24
N PRO A 117 2.16 -12.69 8.40
CA PRO A 117 2.98 -12.72 9.60
C PRO A 117 3.65 -11.37 9.86
N SER A 118 3.68 -10.98 11.13
CA SER A 118 4.36 -9.77 11.58
C SER A 118 5.84 -9.85 11.25
N TRP A 119 6.38 -8.86 10.54
CA TRP A 119 7.81 -8.85 10.23
C TRP A 119 8.68 -8.67 11.49
N ILE A 120 8.10 -8.08 12.54
CA ILE A 120 8.77 -7.85 13.83
C ILE A 120 8.95 -9.17 14.58
N ARG A 121 7.91 -10.02 14.63
CA ARG A 121 7.95 -11.29 15.39
C ARG A 121 8.39 -12.48 14.55
N HIS A 122 8.06 -12.49 13.26
CA HIS A 122 8.27 -13.62 12.36
C HIS A 122 8.92 -13.19 11.03
N PRO A 123 10.09 -12.51 11.05
CA PRO A 123 10.72 -11.92 9.85
C PRO A 123 10.96 -12.93 8.72
N ILE A 124 11.35 -14.16 9.06
CA ILE A 124 11.59 -15.23 8.06
C ILE A 124 10.27 -15.67 7.40
N ARG A 125 9.19 -15.84 8.18
CA ARG A 125 7.88 -16.26 7.65
C ARG A 125 7.26 -15.16 6.80
N HIS A 126 7.37 -13.92 7.27
CA HIS A 126 6.95 -12.73 6.55
C HIS A 126 7.64 -12.65 5.18
N TYR A 127 8.97 -12.74 5.15
CA TYR A 127 9.73 -12.63 3.89
C TYR A 127 9.42 -13.75 2.89
N ARG A 128 9.19 -14.97 3.37
CA ARG A 128 8.81 -16.10 2.50
C ARG A 128 7.48 -15.87 1.80
N ALA A 129 6.63 -14.97 2.31
CA ALA A 129 5.30 -14.68 1.78
C ALA A 129 4.41 -15.93 1.60
N THR A 130 4.70 -17.01 2.34
CA THR A 130 3.99 -18.30 2.24
C THR A 130 2.70 -18.34 3.06
N ALA A 131 2.47 -17.33 3.90
CA ALA A 131 1.31 -17.22 4.78
C ALA A 131 0.57 -15.89 4.59
N VAL A 132 0.55 -15.39 3.34
CA VAL A 132 -0.21 -14.19 2.98
C VAL A 132 -1.65 -14.60 2.68
N ASP A 133 -2.59 -13.97 3.38
CA ASP A 133 -4.03 -14.16 3.20
C ASP A 133 -4.66 -12.86 2.70
N ALA A 134 -4.91 -12.81 1.39
CA ALA A 134 -5.54 -11.66 0.74
C ALA A 134 -6.99 -11.47 1.20
N ALA A 135 -7.77 -12.55 1.29
CA ALA A 135 -9.19 -12.49 1.63
C ALA A 135 -9.39 -11.93 3.04
N ALA A 136 -8.65 -12.45 4.02
CA ALA A 136 -8.69 -11.95 5.39
C ALA A 136 -8.21 -10.49 5.48
N GLY A 137 -7.22 -10.09 4.69
CA GLY A 137 -6.77 -8.70 4.63
C GLY A 137 -7.83 -7.75 4.10
N VAL A 138 -8.50 -8.12 3.01
CA VAL A 138 -9.58 -7.35 2.40
C VAL A 138 -10.76 -7.20 3.36
N GLU A 139 -11.21 -8.30 3.94
CA GLU A 139 -12.31 -8.32 4.92
C GLU A 139 -11.99 -7.41 6.11
N ARG A 140 -10.85 -7.62 6.78
CA ARG A 140 -10.42 -6.82 7.94
C ARG A 140 -10.30 -5.33 7.62
N THR A 141 -9.90 -4.99 6.40
CA THR A 141 -9.76 -3.59 5.97
C THR A 141 -11.13 -2.93 5.83
N ARG A 142 -12.06 -3.58 5.13
CA ARG A 142 -13.43 -3.07 4.95
C ARG A 142 -14.13 -2.92 6.29
N ASP A 143 -14.10 -3.96 7.11
CA ASP A 143 -14.60 -3.96 8.48
C ASP A 143 -14.07 -2.79 9.32
N LEU A 144 -12.76 -2.52 9.25
CA LEU A 144 -12.14 -1.44 10.00
C LEU A 144 -12.61 -0.07 9.51
N PHE A 145 -12.77 0.10 8.20
CA PHE A 145 -13.20 1.36 7.59
C PHE A 145 -14.68 1.62 7.85
N GLU A 146 -15.53 0.59 7.78
CA GLU A 146 -16.95 0.68 8.11
C GLU A 146 -17.16 1.07 9.58
N ARG A 147 -16.46 0.41 10.51
CA ARG A 147 -16.50 0.76 11.94
C ARG A 147 -16.03 2.20 12.20
N ALA A 148 -15.14 2.73 11.37
CA ALA A 148 -14.65 4.10 11.45
C ALA A 148 -15.50 5.12 10.68
N GLY A 149 -16.58 4.70 10.03
CA GLY A 149 -17.43 5.57 9.20
C GLY A 149 -16.70 6.15 7.98
N ILE A 150 -15.73 5.42 7.42
CA ILE A 150 -15.01 5.82 6.22
C ILE A 150 -15.74 5.25 5.00
N GLU A 151 -16.28 6.13 4.18
CA GLU A 151 -16.93 5.74 2.93
C GLU A 151 -15.91 5.28 1.89
N TYR A 152 -16.25 4.21 1.18
CA TYR A 152 -15.43 3.65 0.11
C TYR A 152 -16.29 3.03 -0.99
N ALA A 153 -15.69 2.78 -2.14
CA ALA A 153 -16.29 2.01 -3.23
C ALA A 153 -15.49 0.74 -3.53
N VAL A 154 -16.16 -0.30 -4.01
CA VAL A 154 -15.50 -1.47 -4.61
C VAL A 154 -15.62 -1.33 -6.12
N VAL A 155 -14.57 -0.83 -6.74
CA VAL A 155 -14.56 -0.47 -8.16
C VAL A 155 -13.97 -1.63 -8.98
N PRO A 156 -14.61 -2.05 -10.09
CA PRO A 156 -14.07 -3.06 -10.99
C PRO A 156 -12.70 -2.66 -11.55
N GLU A 157 -11.84 -3.64 -11.82
CA GLU A 157 -10.47 -3.41 -12.32
C GLU A 157 -10.44 -2.52 -13.58
N ARG A 158 -11.34 -2.79 -14.54
CA ARG A 158 -11.44 -2.02 -15.79
C ARG A 158 -11.68 -0.51 -15.56
N GLU A 159 -12.37 -0.15 -14.49
CA GLU A 159 -12.73 1.23 -14.15
C GLU A 159 -11.62 1.90 -13.32
N ARG A 160 -10.84 1.12 -12.55
CA ARG A 160 -9.68 1.63 -11.79
C ARG A 160 -8.41 1.80 -12.61
N LEU A 161 -8.25 0.98 -13.65
CA LEU A 161 -7.04 0.96 -14.49
C LEU A 161 -7.25 1.62 -15.85
N ALA A 162 -8.47 2.07 -16.17
CA ALA A 162 -8.70 2.88 -17.34
C ALA A 162 -7.95 4.20 -17.18
N VAL A 163 -6.95 4.41 -18.05
CA VAL A 163 -6.43 5.75 -18.32
C VAL A 163 -7.53 6.47 -19.10
N ASP A 164 -7.92 7.67 -18.68
CA ASP A 164 -8.71 8.57 -19.53
C ASP A 164 -7.95 8.73 -20.86
N VAL A 165 -8.44 8.07 -21.91
CA VAL A 165 -7.87 8.20 -23.27
C VAL A 165 -8.42 9.45 -23.95
N ASP A 166 -9.32 10.20 -23.32
CA ASP A 166 -9.86 11.46 -23.83
C ASP A 166 -8.95 12.65 -23.46
N GLY A 167 -7.78 12.69 -24.10
CA GLY A 167 -7.12 13.96 -24.40
C GLY A 167 -7.85 14.63 -25.59
N PRO A 168 -8.05 15.95 -25.60
CA PRO A 168 -8.78 16.59 -26.68
C PRO A 168 -7.97 16.45 -27.98
N GLU A 169 -8.62 15.99 -29.05
CA GLU A 169 -8.10 16.11 -30.40
C GLU A 169 -7.65 17.56 -30.65
N LYS A 170 -6.40 17.72 -31.04
CA LYS A 170 -5.88 18.93 -31.67
C LYS A 170 -5.04 18.55 -32.88
#